data_AF-A0A7L3ACR6-F1
#
_entry.id   AF-A0A7L3ACR6-F1
#
_cell.length_a   1.000
_cell.length_b   1.000
_cell.length_c   1.000
_cell.angle_alpha   90.00
_cell.angle_beta   90.00
_cell.angle_gamma   90.00
#
_symmetry.space_group_name_H-M   'P 1'
#
loop_
_entity.id
_entity.type
_entity.pdbx_description
1 polymer ?
#
loop_
_entity_poly.entity_id
_entity_poly.type
_entity_poly.pdbx_seq_one_letter_code
_entity_poly.pdbx_strand_id
1 'polypeptide(L)'
;LSLQFREKLQDVLPSLPSQDDYFLLKWLRARSFDLPKAEAMIRKVRGALCFWGDPAVLGRTWTPVPPQVIRKYMSGGLCGYDREGSPVRYEIIGPLDAKGLLFSASKQDLIKNKFRDCELLRHECEQQSEKLGKKIEMVMMVYDCEGLGLKHLWKPAVDTYGEILSMFEENYPESLKRLFIVKAPKLFPVAYNLVKHFLSEDTRKKVVVLG
;
A
#
# COMPACT_ATOMS: atom_id res chain seq x y z
N LEU A 1 -16.05 -22.57 2.22
CA LEU A 1 -15.11 -21.80 1.39
C LEU A 1 -13.82 -21.45 2.13
N SER A 2 -13.86 -20.85 3.33
CA SER A 2 -12.63 -20.56 4.10
C SER A 2 -11.84 -21.83 4.47
N LEU A 3 -12.49 -22.92 4.88
CA LEU A 3 -11.82 -24.19 5.21
C LEU A 3 -11.10 -24.82 4.01
N GLN A 4 -11.75 -24.90 2.85
CA GLN A 4 -11.14 -25.40 1.61
C GLN A 4 -9.96 -24.53 1.17
N PHE A 5 -10.06 -23.21 1.35
CA PHE A 5 -8.96 -22.28 1.04
C PHE A 5 -7.78 -22.46 2.00
N ARG A 6 -8.05 -22.65 3.30
CA ARG A 6 -7.04 -22.97 4.31
C ARG A 6 -6.33 -24.28 4.00
N GLU A 7 -7.07 -25.32 3.62
CA GLU A 7 -6.52 -26.63 3.25
C GLU A 7 -5.54 -26.52 2.08
N LYS A 8 -5.91 -25.78 1.03
CA LYS A 8 -5.04 -25.51 -0.14
C LYS A 8 -3.77 -24.73 0.17
N LEU A 9 -3.75 -24.00 1.28
CA LEU A 9 -2.64 -23.15 1.69
C LEU A 9 -1.83 -23.73 2.85
N GLN A 10 -2.09 -24.97 3.28
CA GLN A 10 -1.41 -25.59 4.43
C GLN A 10 0.12 -25.48 4.34
N ASP A 11 0.68 -25.61 3.14
CA ASP A 11 2.13 -25.52 2.89
C ASP A 11 2.70 -24.09 3.07
N VAL A 12 1.87 -23.05 2.98
CA VAL A 12 2.30 -21.65 3.07
C VAL A 12 1.80 -20.90 4.29
N LEU A 13 0.70 -21.36 4.93
CA LEU A 13 0.08 -20.72 6.09
C LEU A 13 1.08 -20.31 7.19
N PRO A 14 2.06 -21.16 7.60
CA PRO A 14 3.03 -20.80 8.63
C PRO A 14 3.93 -19.61 8.28
N SER A 15 4.09 -19.31 6.99
CA SER A 15 4.94 -18.22 6.49
C SER A 15 4.18 -16.92 6.22
N LEU A 16 2.85 -16.92 6.37
CA LEU A 16 2.02 -15.73 6.12
C LEU A 16 1.99 -14.81 7.35
N PRO A 17 1.78 -13.49 7.16
CA PRO A 17 1.75 -12.53 8.27
C PRO A 17 0.64 -12.79 9.30
N SER A 18 -0.48 -13.35 8.86
CA SER A 18 -1.58 -13.77 9.74
C SER A 18 -2.25 -15.00 9.15
N GLN A 19 -2.79 -15.84 10.04
CA GLN A 19 -3.58 -17.01 9.68
C GLN A 19 -5.05 -16.84 10.08
N ASP A 20 -5.47 -15.65 10.53
CA ASP A 20 -6.87 -15.40 10.90
C ASP A 20 -7.82 -15.38 9.69
N ASP A 21 -9.13 -15.54 9.93
CA ASP A 21 -10.12 -15.55 8.85
C ASP A 21 -10.19 -14.20 8.12
N TYR A 22 -9.96 -13.09 8.82
CA TYR A 22 -9.98 -11.75 8.21
C TYR A 22 -8.92 -11.63 7.11
N PHE A 23 -7.69 -12.05 7.40
CA PHE A 23 -6.58 -12.04 6.47
C PHE A 23 -6.87 -12.90 5.25
N LEU A 24 -7.34 -14.15 5.44
CA LEU A 24 -7.63 -15.05 4.32
C LEU A 24 -8.80 -14.54 3.46
N LEU A 25 -9.82 -13.94 4.09
CA LEU A 25 -10.98 -13.40 3.39
C LEU A 25 -10.62 -12.21 2.50
N LYS A 26 -9.56 -11.43 2.79
CA LYS A 26 -9.11 -10.34 1.90
C LYS A 26 -8.77 -10.86 0.50
N TRP A 27 -8.02 -11.95 0.42
CA TRP A 27 -7.61 -12.57 -0.86
C TRP A 27 -8.80 -13.14 -1.63
N LEU A 28 -9.72 -13.77 -0.91
CA LEU A 28 -10.96 -14.30 -1.50
C LEU A 28 -11.83 -13.16 -2.05
N ARG A 29 -12.10 -12.11 -1.27
CA ARG A 29 -12.91 -10.96 -1.72
C ARG A 29 -12.29 -10.28 -2.94
N ALA A 30 -10.97 -10.04 -2.92
CA ALA A 30 -10.24 -9.42 -4.02
C ALA A 30 -10.29 -10.22 -5.33
N ARG A 31 -10.66 -11.50 -5.28
CA ARG A 31 -10.85 -12.36 -6.45
C ARG A 31 -12.27 -12.90 -6.56
N SER A 32 -13.24 -12.21 -5.97
CA SER A 32 -14.67 -12.59 -6.03
C SER A 32 -14.92 -14.06 -5.64
N PHE A 33 -14.18 -14.54 -4.64
CA PHE A 33 -14.20 -15.92 -4.13
C PHE A 33 -13.79 -16.99 -5.15
N ASP A 34 -13.10 -16.62 -6.23
CA ASP A 34 -12.42 -17.54 -7.14
C ASP A 34 -11.19 -18.14 -6.45
N LEU A 35 -11.32 -19.40 -6.01
CA LEU A 35 -10.32 -20.09 -5.21
C LEU A 35 -8.95 -20.19 -5.92
N PRO A 36 -8.85 -20.67 -7.19
CA PRO A 36 -7.58 -20.69 -7.91
C PRO A 36 -6.89 -19.32 -8.01
N LYS A 37 -7.65 -18.25 -8.31
CA LYS A 37 -7.07 -16.90 -8.43
C LYS A 37 -6.62 -16.35 -7.08
N ALA A 38 -7.40 -16.56 -6.02
CA ALA A 38 -7.04 -16.15 -4.67
C ALA A 38 -5.79 -16.89 -4.17
N GLU A 39 -5.69 -18.19 -4.46
CA GLU A 39 -4.52 -19.01 -4.12
C GLU A 39 -3.26 -18.53 -4.86
N ALA A 40 -3.36 -18.27 -6.17
CA ALA A 40 -2.24 -17.74 -6.94
C ALA A 40 -1.78 -16.38 -6.41
N MET A 41 -2.72 -15.50 -6.02
CA MET A 41 -2.42 -14.18 -5.49
C MET A 41 -1.66 -14.26 -4.16
N ILE A 42 -2.18 -15.01 -3.18
CA ILE A 42 -1.54 -15.07 -1.85
C ILE A 42 -0.16 -15.74 -1.89
N ARG A 43 0.03 -16.73 -2.77
CA ARG A 43 1.35 -17.36 -3.01
C ARG A 43 2.36 -16.38 -3.60
N LYS A 44 1.92 -15.44 -4.45
CA LYS A 44 2.76 -14.35 -4.98
C LYS A 44 3.23 -13.41 -3.86
N VAL A 45 2.33 -13.07 -2.94
CA VAL A 45 2.65 -12.18 -1.80
C VAL A 45 3.64 -12.79 -0.84
N ARG A 46 3.55 -14.11 -0.57
CA ARG A 46 4.60 -14.82 0.16
C ARG A 46 5.97 -14.63 -0.50
N GLY A 47 6.04 -14.76 -1.83
CA GLY A 47 7.28 -14.53 -2.58
C GLY A 47 7.81 -13.10 -2.42
N ALA A 48 6.93 -12.10 -2.44
CA ALA A 48 7.29 -10.72 -2.19
C ALA A 48 7.80 -10.53 -0.75
N LEU A 49 7.13 -11.07 0.26
CA LEU A 49 7.59 -11.03 1.64
C LEU A 49 8.98 -11.66 1.77
N CYS A 50 9.20 -12.88 1.28
CA CYS A 50 10.53 -13.49 1.31
C CYS A 50 11.63 -12.66 0.63
N PHE A 51 11.29 -11.90 -0.41
CA PHE A 51 12.25 -11.09 -1.16
C PHE A 51 12.50 -9.70 -0.56
N TRP A 52 11.49 -9.07 0.04
CA TRP A 52 11.54 -7.68 0.53
C TRP A 52 11.53 -7.55 2.06
N GLY A 53 11.18 -8.60 2.80
CA GLY A 53 11.06 -8.56 4.25
C GLY A 53 11.03 -9.96 4.87
N ASP A 54 12.15 -10.39 5.46
CA ASP A 54 12.15 -11.54 6.37
C ASP A 54 11.15 -11.27 7.52
N PRO A 55 10.07 -12.07 7.67
CA PRO A 55 9.08 -11.89 8.73
C PRO A 55 9.68 -11.87 10.14
N ALA A 56 10.83 -12.52 10.37
CA ALA A 56 11.53 -12.51 11.65
C ALA A 56 12.21 -11.15 11.96
N VAL A 57 12.54 -10.37 10.92
CA VAL A 57 13.17 -9.04 11.02
C VAL A 57 12.10 -7.95 11.23
N LEU A 58 10.89 -8.16 10.73
CA LEU A 58 9.75 -7.24 10.84
C LEU A 58 9.31 -6.99 12.29
N GLY A 59 9.72 -7.85 13.23
CA GLY A 59 9.29 -7.78 14.63
C GLY A 59 10.01 -6.76 15.50
N ARG A 60 11.24 -6.29 15.17
CA ARG A 60 12.00 -5.40 16.10
C ARG A 60 12.92 -4.35 15.45
N THR A 61 13.44 -4.56 14.24
CA THR A 61 14.29 -3.57 13.56
C THR A 61 14.23 -3.78 12.05
N TRP A 62 13.62 -2.83 11.32
CA TRP A 62 13.63 -2.85 9.86
C TRP A 62 15.04 -2.65 9.32
N THR A 63 15.64 -3.74 8.82
CA THR A 63 16.94 -3.73 8.15
C THR A 63 16.82 -4.31 6.74
N PRO A 64 17.40 -3.68 5.71
CA PRO A 64 18.19 -2.44 5.78
C PRO A 64 17.31 -1.18 5.92
N VAL A 65 17.86 -0.18 6.61
CA VAL A 65 17.25 1.15 6.69
C VAL A 65 17.25 1.80 5.31
N PRO A 66 16.16 2.47 4.88
CA PRO A 66 16.13 3.14 3.58
C PRO A 66 17.26 4.18 3.44
N PRO A 67 17.77 4.39 2.21
CA PRO A 67 18.76 5.43 1.93
C PRO A 67 18.37 6.78 2.53
N GLN A 68 19.37 7.56 2.96
CA GLN A 68 19.13 8.85 3.61
C GLN A 68 18.29 9.80 2.76
N VAL A 69 18.50 9.79 1.44
CA VAL A 69 17.72 10.62 0.51
C VAL A 69 16.23 10.27 0.53
N ILE A 70 15.88 8.99 0.60
CA ILE A 70 14.49 8.54 0.69
C ILE A 70 13.91 8.99 2.03
N ARG A 71 14.61 8.75 3.15
CA ARG A 71 14.12 9.12 4.49
C ARG A 71 13.90 10.62 4.67
N LYS A 72 14.69 11.47 4.02
CA LYS A 72 14.62 12.92 4.17
C LYS A 72 13.68 13.59 3.18
N TYR A 73 13.55 13.06 1.96
CA TYR A 73 12.91 13.79 0.86
C TYR A 73 11.72 13.05 0.23
N MET A 74 11.49 11.79 0.58
CA MET A 74 10.23 11.12 0.22
C MET A 74 9.14 11.61 1.17
N SER A 75 8.22 12.40 0.63
CA SER A 75 7.17 13.05 1.41
C SER A 75 6.07 12.08 1.85
N GLY A 76 5.32 12.51 2.86
CA GLY A 76 4.22 11.73 3.44
C GLY A 76 4.61 11.02 4.73
N GLY A 77 3.63 10.32 5.30
CA GLY A 77 3.82 9.62 6.56
C GLY A 77 2.51 9.20 7.22
N LEU A 78 2.64 8.39 8.26
CA LEU A 78 1.54 8.04 9.15
C LEU A 78 1.27 9.20 10.12
N CYS A 79 0.02 9.61 10.28
CA CYS A 79 -0.35 10.58 11.31
C CYS A 79 -1.81 10.38 11.76
N GLY A 80 -1.99 9.90 12.99
CA GLY A 80 -3.30 9.76 13.62
C GLY A 80 -4.15 8.61 13.08
N TYR A 81 -5.39 8.58 13.56
CA TYR A 81 -6.38 7.56 13.25
C TYR A 81 -7.71 8.23 12.92
N ASP A 82 -8.52 7.59 12.07
CA ASP A 82 -9.88 8.04 11.83
C ASP A 82 -10.81 7.75 13.03
N ARG A 83 -12.08 8.16 12.93
CA ARG A 83 -13.07 7.99 14.01
C ARG A 83 -13.33 6.53 14.38
N GLU A 84 -13.04 5.60 13.50
CA GLU A 84 -13.25 4.17 13.73
C GLU A 84 -11.97 3.45 14.16
N GLY A 85 -10.84 4.16 14.21
CA GLY A 85 -9.54 3.64 14.63
C GLY A 85 -8.62 3.21 13.49
N SER A 86 -9.01 3.39 12.23
CA SER A 86 -8.15 3.09 11.08
C SER A 86 -6.99 4.08 10.99
N PRO A 87 -5.74 3.62 10.82
CA PRO A 87 -4.59 4.49 10.64
C PRO A 87 -4.75 5.41 9.42
N VAL A 88 -4.29 6.67 9.54
CA VAL A 88 -4.34 7.65 8.47
C VAL A 88 -2.94 7.91 7.91
N ARG A 89 -2.78 7.69 6.61
CA ARG A 89 -1.54 7.99 5.88
C ARG A 89 -1.71 9.20 4.98
N TYR A 90 -0.75 10.11 5.07
CA TYR A 90 -0.65 11.29 4.22
C TYR A 90 0.37 11.09 3.11
N GLU A 91 0.04 11.49 1.90
CA GLU A 91 0.94 11.58 0.75
C GLU A 91 0.91 13.04 0.27
N ILE A 92 2.06 13.73 0.33
CA ILE A 92 2.15 15.17 0.05
C ILE A 92 2.84 15.38 -1.30
N ILE A 93 2.08 15.72 -2.34
CA ILE A 93 2.56 15.61 -3.72
C ILE A 93 3.37 16.82 -4.17
N GLY A 94 2.89 18.05 -3.96
CA GLY A 94 3.53 19.26 -4.49
C GLY A 94 5.04 19.45 -4.25
N PRO A 95 5.55 19.23 -3.02
CA PRO A 95 6.97 19.40 -2.73
C PRO A 95 7.83 18.21 -3.18
N LEU A 96 7.24 17.11 -3.64
CA LEU A 96 7.99 15.91 -4.01
C LEU A 96 8.85 16.16 -5.25
N ASP A 97 10.17 16.11 -5.08
CA ASP A 97 11.12 16.10 -6.20
C ASP A 97 11.33 14.66 -6.71
N ALA A 98 10.38 14.18 -7.52
CA ALA A 98 10.43 12.84 -8.10
C ALA A 98 11.67 12.62 -8.99
N LYS A 99 12.16 13.68 -9.65
CA LYS A 99 13.33 13.60 -10.52
C LYS A 99 14.62 13.49 -9.70
N GLY A 100 14.77 14.32 -8.68
CA GLY A 100 15.89 14.25 -7.74
C GLY A 100 15.96 12.90 -7.01
N LEU A 101 14.82 12.37 -6.57
CA LEU A 101 14.75 11.03 -5.94
C LEU A 101 15.22 9.93 -6.89
N LEU A 102 14.74 9.91 -8.13
CA LEU A 102 15.12 8.89 -9.12
C LEU A 102 16.57 8.99 -9.61
N PHE A 103 17.20 10.16 -9.47
CA PHE A 103 18.64 10.30 -9.70
C PHE A 103 19.50 9.98 -8.49
N SER A 104 18.92 9.95 -7.29
CA SER A 104 19.67 9.80 -6.03
C SER A 104 19.46 8.45 -5.35
N ALA A 105 18.44 7.69 -5.76
CA ALA A 105 18.14 6.37 -5.24
C ALA A 105 17.70 5.45 -6.38
N SER A 106 17.93 4.15 -6.21
CA SER A 106 17.42 3.19 -7.17
C SER A 106 15.89 3.14 -7.13
N LYS A 107 15.26 2.86 -8.27
CA LYS A 107 13.82 2.58 -8.34
C LYS A 107 13.44 1.45 -7.36
N GLN A 108 14.30 0.45 -7.22
CA GLN A 108 14.11 -0.67 -6.31
C GLN A 108 14.04 -0.22 -4.85
N ASP A 109 14.86 0.74 -4.42
CA ASP A 109 14.83 1.27 -3.06
C ASP A 109 13.56 2.09 -2.77
N LEU A 110 13.04 2.80 -3.78
CA LEU A 110 11.75 3.50 -3.67
C LEU A 110 10.58 2.53 -3.47
N ILE A 111 10.56 1.45 -4.26
CA ILE A 111 9.54 0.40 -4.15
C ILE A 111 9.67 -0.33 -2.80
N LYS A 112 10.89 -0.68 -2.37
CA LYS A 112 11.18 -1.23 -1.03
C LYS A 112 10.64 -0.34 0.08
N ASN A 113 10.89 0.96 -0.01
CA ASN A 113 10.43 1.90 1.00
C ASN A 113 8.90 1.95 1.07
N LYS A 114 8.21 1.95 -0.08
CA LYS A 114 6.74 1.89 -0.10
C LYS A 114 6.17 0.55 0.38
N PHE A 115 6.84 -0.56 0.10
CA PHE A 115 6.48 -1.86 0.69
C PHE A 115 6.60 -1.82 2.22
N ARG A 116 7.70 -1.27 2.73
CA ARG A 116 7.92 -1.03 4.16
C ARG A 116 6.82 -0.16 4.78
N ASP A 117 6.44 0.92 4.11
CA ASP A 117 5.35 1.80 4.55
C ASP A 117 4.03 1.03 4.73
N CYS A 118 3.71 0.09 3.85
CA CYS A 118 2.52 -0.76 3.98
C CYS A 118 2.60 -1.74 5.14
N GLU A 119 3.75 -2.37 5.36
CA GLU A 119 3.92 -3.26 6.51
C GLU A 119 3.84 -2.51 7.84
N LEU A 120 4.36 -1.27 7.91
CA LEU A 120 4.17 -0.40 9.07
C LEU A 120 2.69 -0.10 9.30
N LEU A 121 1.95 0.22 8.25
CA LEU A 121 0.50 0.43 8.33
C LEU A 121 -0.27 -0.82 8.78
N ARG A 122 0.14 -2.00 8.31
CA ARG A 122 -0.44 -3.28 8.75
C ARG A 122 -0.20 -3.49 10.24
N HIS A 123 1.02 -3.23 10.72
CA HIS A 123 1.34 -3.34 12.13
C HIS A 123 0.54 -2.35 13.00
N GLU A 124 0.38 -1.11 12.53
CA GLU A 124 -0.49 -0.13 13.20
C GLU A 124 -1.95 -0.57 13.26
N CYS A 125 -2.45 -1.25 12.23
CA CYS A 125 -3.79 -1.86 12.25
C CYS A 125 -3.88 -2.96 13.32
N GLU A 126 -2.84 -3.77 13.50
CA GLU A 126 -2.78 -4.81 14.55
C GLU A 126 -2.79 -4.19 15.94
N GLN A 127 -1.93 -3.20 16.20
CA GLN A 127 -1.89 -2.49 17.48
C GLN A 127 -3.22 -1.80 17.80
N GLN A 128 -3.85 -1.17 16.81
CA GLN A 128 -5.17 -0.57 16.98
C GLN A 128 -6.26 -1.62 17.20
N SER A 129 -6.12 -2.81 16.62
CA SER A 129 -7.06 -3.90 16.84
C SER A 129 -7.05 -4.36 18.30
N GLU A 130 -5.84 -4.55 18.85
CA GLU A 130 -5.64 -4.91 20.25
C GLU A 130 -6.16 -3.83 21.19
N LYS A 131 -5.79 -2.57 20.94
CA LYS A 131 -6.17 -1.42 21.76
C LYS A 131 -7.68 -1.19 21.83
N LEU A 132 -8.38 -1.39 20.72
CA LEU A 132 -9.82 -1.11 20.61
C LEU A 132 -10.70 -2.35 20.83
N GLY A 133 -10.10 -3.54 20.98
CA GLY A 133 -10.85 -4.79 21.12
C GLY A 133 -11.71 -5.15 19.90
N LYS A 134 -11.38 -4.63 18.71
CA LYS A 134 -12.10 -4.88 17.45
C LYS A 134 -11.14 -4.94 16.28
N LYS A 135 -11.44 -5.70 15.23
CA LYS A 135 -10.55 -5.81 14.07
C LYS A 135 -10.45 -4.47 13.32
N ILE A 136 -9.24 -3.94 13.24
CA ILE A 136 -8.83 -2.87 12.33
C ILE A 136 -7.95 -3.50 11.26
N GLU A 137 -8.33 -3.36 9.99
CA GLU A 137 -7.60 -3.99 8.88
C GLU A 137 -7.50 -3.13 7.63
N MET A 138 -8.08 -1.93 7.66
CA MET A 138 -8.08 -1.00 6.53
C MET A 138 -7.53 0.36 6.95
N VAL A 139 -6.89 1.05 6.01
CA VAL A 139 -6.24 2.34 6.21
C VAL A 139 -6.97 3.45 5.45
N MET A 140 -6.93 4.66 5.99
CA MET A 140 -7.38 5.86 5.29
C MET A 140 -6.17 6.55 4.68
N MET A 141 -6.30 7.00 3.44
CA MET A 141 -5.26 7.78 2.77
C MET A 141 -5.74 9.19 2.48
N VAL A 142 -4.88 10.17 2.71
CA VAL A 142 -5.08 11.57 2.35
C VAL A 142 -3.96 11.97 1.41
N TYR A 143 -4.34 12.31 0.18
CA TYR A 143 -3.44 12.77 -0.87
C TYR A 143 -3.59 14.29 -0.99
N ASP A 144 -2.59 14.99 -0.47
CA ASP A 144 -2.48 16.43 -0.66
C ASP A 144 -1.88 16.73 -2.03
N CYS A 145 -2.74 17.19 -2.94
CA CYS A 145 -2.37 17.49 -4.32
C CYS A 145 -2.06 18.98 -4.54
N GLU A 146 -1.99 19.80 -3.48
CA GLU A 146 -1.53 21.18 -3.62
C GLU A 146 -0.12 21.19 -4.22
N GLY A 147 0.10 22.05 -5.23
CA GLY A 147 1.38 22.13 -5.94
C GLY A 147 1.64 21.02 -6.97
N LEU A 148 0.70 20.10 -7.20
CA LEU A 148 0.79 19.14 -8.31
C LEU A 148 0.92 19.88 -9.66
N GLY A 149 2.13 19.84 -10.24
CA GLY A 149 2.46 20.43 -11.55
C GLY A 149 3.08 19.44 -12.53
N LEU A 150 3.42 19.94 -13.73
CA LEU A 150 3.98 19.16 -14.85
C LEU A 150 5.26 18.38 -14.48
N LYS A 151 6.05 18.88 -13.50
CA LYS A 151 7.24 18.19 -13.00
C LYS A 151 6.96 16.75 -12.52
N HIS A 152 5.75 16.48 -12.02
CA HIS A 152 5.35 15.15 -11.55
C HIS A 152 4.89 14.21 -12.68
N LEU A 153 4.65 14.75 -13.88
CA LEU A 153 4.24 13.97 -15.05
C LEU A 153 5.43 13.47 -15.87
N TRP A 154 6.66 13.67 -15.37
CA TRP A 154 7.86 13.14 -16.01
C TRP A 154 7.77 11.61 -16.11
N LYS A 155 7.91 11.08 -17.33
CA LYS A 155 7.60 9.67 -17.64
C LYS A 155 8.26 8.66 -16.67
N PRO A 156 9.57 8.73 -16.35
CA PRO A 156 10.17 7.82 -15.37
C PRO A 156 9.56 7.88 -13.96
N ALA A 157 9.09 9.05 -13.52
CA ALA A 157 8.36 9.19 -12.26
C ALA A 157 6.98 8.55 -12.32
N VAL A 158 6.25 8.76 -13.42
CA VAL A 158 4.93 8.14 -13.65
C VAL A 158 5.05 6.61 -13.73
N ASP A 159 6.04 6.11 -14.47
CA ASP A 159 6.29 4.67 -14.62
C ASP A 159 6.66 4.04 -13.25
N THR A 160 7.55 4.68 -12.48
CA THR A 160 7.90 4.22 -11.12
C THR A 160 6.70 4.24 -10.17
N TYR A 161 5.88 5.29 -10.23
CA TYR A 161 4.69 5.38 -9.40
C TYR A 161 3.65 4.31 -9.80
N GLY A 162 3.53 4.00 -11.10
CA GLY A 162 2.72 2.89 -11.60
C GLY A 162 3.16 1.53 -11.06
N GLU A 163 4.48 1.28 -10.99
CA GLU A 163 5.02 0.06 -10.35
C GLU A 163 4.72 0.00 -8.85
N ILE A 164 4.80 1.14 -8.14
CA ILE A 164 4.42 1.24 -6.73
C ILE A 164 2.93 0.92 -6.54
N LEU A 165 2.05 1.49 -7.36
CA LEU A 165 0.61 1.21 -7.31
C LEU A 165 0.31 -0.26 -7.61
N SER A 166 0.99 -0.83 -8.60
CA SER A 166 0.84 -2.25 -8.95
C SER A 166 1.27 -3.15 -7.80
N MET A 167 2.40 -2.82 -7.15
CA MET A 167 2.85 -3.51 -5.94
C MET A 167 1.78 -3.44 -4.84
N PHE A 168 1.13 -2.28 -4.62
CA PHE A 168 0.07 -2.17 -3.63
C PHE A 168 -1.14 -3.06 -3.95
N GLU A 169 -1.66 -3.02 -5.16
CA GLU A 169 -2.84 -3.79 -5.59
C GLU A 169 -2.60 -5.31 -5.56
N GLU A 170 -1.37 -5.73 -5.81
CA GLU A 170 -1.00 -7.14 -5.80
C GLU A 170 -0.74 -7.69 -4.39
N ASN A 171 -0.22 -6.87 -3.47
CA ASN A 171 0.25 -7.33 -2.17
C ASN A 171 -0.65 -6.94 -0.99
N TYR A 172 -1.51 -5.93 -1.15
CA TYR A 172 -2.35 -5.40 -0.07
C TYR A 172 -3.82 -5.28 -0.49
N PRO A 173 -4.45 -6.38 -0.95
CA PRO A 173 -5.86 -6.35 -1.33
C PRO A 173 -6.73 -5.93 -0.16
N GLU A 174 -7.87 -5.29 -0.46
CA GLU A 174 -8.91 -4.98 0.52
C GLU A 174 -8.40 -4.19 1.75
N SER A 175 -7.26 -3.49 1.61
CA SER A 175 -6.61 -2.80 2.73
C SER A 175 -6.81 -1.29 2.70
N LEU A 176 -7.28 -0.72 1.59
CA LEU A 176 -7.71 0.67 1.51
C LEU A 176 -9.16 0.80 1.99
N LYS A 177 -9.41 1.71 2.94
CA LYS A 177 -10.75 2.10 3.40
C LYS A 177 -11.33 3.21 2.51
N ARG A 178 -10.62 4.33 2.44
CA ARG A 178 -10.95 5.52 1.65
C ARG A 178 -9.67 6.26 1.28
N LEU A 179 -9.67 6.89 0.11
CA LEU A 179 -8.60 7.77 -0.35
C LEU A 179 -9.20 9.13 -0.67
N PHE A 180 -8.83 10.15 0.11
CA PHE A 180 -9.26 11.53 -0.11
C PHE A 180 -8.19 12.30 -0.88
N ILE A 181 -8.56 12.84 -2.04
CA ILE A 181 -7.74 13.82 -2.75
C ILE A 181 -8.15 15.21 -2.25
N VAL A 182 -7.21 15.98 -1.71
CA VAL A 182 -7.46 17.36 -1.27
C VAL A 182 -6.64 18.35 -2.09
N LYS A 183 -7.16 19.58 -2.24
CA LYS A 183 -6.50 20.70 -2.93
C LYS A 183 -6.03 20.34 -4.35
N ALA A 184 -6.84 19.56 -5.07
CA ALA A 184 -6.53 19.11 -6.43
C ALA A 184 -6.54 20.29 -7.42
N PRO A 185 -5.44 20.55 -8.15
CA PRO A 185 -5.43 21.59 -9.18
C PRO A 185 -6.12 21.10 -10.47
N LYS A 186 -6.34 22.01 -11.42
CA LYS A 186 -6.90 21.70 -12.75
C LYS A 186 -6.12 20.61 -13.52
N LEU A 187 -4.86 20.39 -13.18
CA LEU A 187 -4.01 19.34 -13.76
C LEU A 187 -4.36 17.92 -13.26
N PHE A 188 -5.05 17.80 -12.12
CA PHE A 188 -5.30 16.50 -11.47
C PHE A 188 -5.95 15.45 -12.38
N PRO A 189 -7.00 15.76 -13.18
CA PRO A 189 -7.60 14.75 -14.06
C PRO A 189 -6.61 14.15 -15.05
N VAL A 190 -5.67 14.95 -15.57
CA VAL A 190 -4.62 14.47 -16.47
C VAL A 190 -3.67 13.52 -15.73
N ALA A 191 -3.19 13.94 -14.55
CA ALA A 191 -2.31 13.12 -13.71
C ALA A 191 -2.98 11.79 -13.31
N TYR A 192 -4.24 11.84 -12.88
CA TYR A 192 -5.00 10.66 -12.49
C TYR A 192 -5.21 9.70 -13.66
N ASN A 193 -5.48 10.22 -14.87
CA ASN A 193 -5.63 9.39 -16.06
C ASN A 193 -4.35 8.63 -16.44
N LEU A 194 -3.17 9.17 -16.12
CA LEU A 194 -1.89 8.49 -16.36
C LEU A 194 -1.66 7.30 -15.43
N VAL A 195 -2.30 7.26 -14.25
CA VAL A 195 -2.03 6.22 -13.24
C VAL A 195 -3.24 5.34 -12.92
N LYS A 196 -4.46 5.76 -13.29
CA LYS A 196 -5.71 5.06 -12.96
C LYS A 196 -5.71 3.60 -13.42
N HIS A 197 -5.03 3.29 -14.52
CA HIS A 197 -5.02 1.95 -15.10
C HIS A 197 -4.27 0.92 -14.23
N PHE A 198 -3.39 1.38 -13.34
CA PHE A 198 -2.75 0.54 -12.33
C PHE A 198 -3.65 0.25 -11.13
N LEU A 199 -4.73 1.03 -10.94
CA LEU A 199 -5.66 0.87 -9.82
C LEU A 199 -6.76 -0.13 -10.15
N SER A 200 -7.11 -0.99 -9.18
CA SER A 200 -8.27 -1.87 -9.28
C SER A 200 -9.58 -1.09 -9.25
N GLU A 201 -10.68 -1.70 -9.70
CA GLU A 201 -11.99 -1.07 -9.60
C GLU A 201 -12.40 -0.76 -8.16
N ASP A 202 -12.03 -1.62 -7.21
CA ASP A 202 -12.28 -1.41 -5.78
C ASP A 202 -11.58 -0.14 -5.29
N THR A 203 -10.27 0.00 -5.56
CA THR A 203 -9.51 1.19 -5.21
C THR A 203 -10.10 2.44 -5.86
N ARG A 204 -10.44 2.41 -7.15
CA ARG A 204 -11.05 3.55 -7.86
C ARG A 204 -12.37 3.99 -7.22
N LYS A 205 -13.21 3.06 -6.76
CA LYS A 205 -14.48 3.35 -6.06
C LYS A 205 -14.26 3.98 -4.68
N LYS A 206 -13.06 3.86 -4.10
CA LYS A 206 -12.69 4.41 -2.80
C LYS A 206 -12.02 5.78 -2.88
N VAL A 207 -11.68 6.25 -4.08
CA VAL A 207 -11.16 7.59 -4.33
C VAL A 207 -12.29 8.61 -4.25
N VAL A 208 -12.11 9.61 -3.39
CA VAL A 208 -13.02 10.75 -3.23
C VAL A 208 -12.23 12.03 -3.46
N VAL A 209 -12.61 12.79 -4.49
CA VAL A 209 -11.99 14.09 -4.76
C VAL A 209 -12.77 15.17 -3.99
N LEU A 210 -12.08 15.83 -3.06
CA LEU A 210 -12.62 16.93 -2.28
C LEU A 210 -12.30 18.25 -2.98
N GLY A 211 -13.25 19.18 -2.94
CA GLY A 211 -13.20 20.49 -3.60
C GLY A 211 -13.84 21.56 -2.76
#